data_AF-A0A349WHW8-F1
#
_entry.id   AF-A0A349WHW8-F1
#
_cell.length_a   1.000
_cell.length_b   1.000
_cell.length_c   1.000
_cell.angle_alpha   90.00
_cell.angle_beta   90.00
_cell.angle_gamma   90.00
#
_symmetry.space_group_name_H-M   'P 1'
#
loop_
_entity.id
_entity.type
_entity.pdbx_description
1 polymer ?
#
loop_
_entity_poly.entity_id
_entity_poly.type
_entity_poly.pdbx_seq_one_letter_code
_entity_poly.pdbx_strand_id
1 'polypeptide(L)'
;MVWKFITIVGFVIFISSCASDGGESDEEISEKPILKNAAESEVKDGHIILRYENGSPKEEFLLVKGKKNGSFKVWYEDGQLAKQGKMVDDRWDGQYQEWRPDGTQKLKGSYVNGMQDGEWNFYSKEGKALPPVLFEMGKEVTRELPDLGF
;
A
#
# COMPACT_ATOMS: atom_id res chain seq x y z
N MET A 1 -23.96 -54.77 -15.71
CA MET A 1 -22.88 -54.47 -16.68
C MET A 1 -22.02 -53.41 -16.00
N VAL A 2 -20.82 -53.65 -15.43
CA VAL A 2 -19.70 -54.52 -15.85
C VAL A 2 -19.35 -54.22 -17.32
N TRP A 3 -18.19 -53.70 -17.72
CA TRP A 3 -16.83 -53.59 -17.11
C TRP A 3 -16.26 -52.17 -17.44
N LYS A 4 -15.01 -51.73 -17.19
CA LYS A 4 -13.73 -52.32 -16.71
C LYS A 4 -12.82 -51.23 -16.10
N PHE A 5 -11.73 -51.63 -15.44
CA PHE A 5 -10.55 -50.79 -15.15
C PHE A 5 -9.59 -50.76 -16.36
N ILE A 6 -8.79 -49.70 -16.51
CA ILE A 6 -7.46 -49.76 -17.16
C ILE A 6 -6.45 -49.11 -16.20
N THR A 7 -5.34 -49.81 -15.97
CA THR A 7 -4.33 -49.45 -14.98
C THR A 7 -2.93 -49.61 -15.60
N ILE A 8 -2.00 -48.73 -15.20
CA ILE A 8 -0.53 -48.85 -15.32
C ILE A 8 0.07 -48.84 -16.74
N VAL A 9 0.74 -47.72 -17.09
CA VAL A 9 2.20 -47.66 -17.32
C VAL A 9 2.64 -46.28 -16.77
N GLY A 10 3.61 -46.12 -15.87
CA GLY A 10 4.64 -47.07 -15.41
C GLY A 10 6.01 -46.79 -16.03
N PHE A 11 6.45 -45.52 -16.06
CA PHE A 11 7.81 -45.18 -16.50
C PHE A 11 8.63 -44.57 -15.36
N VAL A 12 9.42 -45.44 -14.72
CA VAL A 12 10.47 -45.06 -13.76
C VAL A 12 11.74 -44.80 -14.55
N ILE A 13 12.33 -43.61 -14.42
CA ILE A 13 13.71 -43.33 -14.84
C ILE A 13 14.53 -42.90 -13.61
N PHE A 14 15.03 -43.89 -12.89
CA PHE A 14 16.33 -43.82 -12.22
C PHE A 14 17.38 -44.13 -13.31
N ILE A 15 18.59 -43.57 -13.43
CA ILE A 15 19.52 -42.76 -12.61
C ILE A 15 20.46 -42.04 -13.64
N SER A 16 21.32 -41.05 -13.36
CA SER A 16 22.29 -40.98 -12.26
C SER A 16 22.98 -39.60 -12.17
N SER A 17 23.16 -39.12 -10.93
CA SER A 17 24.33 -38.39 -10.41
C SER A 17 25.00 -37.27 -11.22
N CYS A 18 24.95 -36.05 -10.69
CA CYS A 18 26.07 -35.59 -9.85
C CYS A 18 25.55 -34.73 -8.70
N ALA A 19 26.15 -34.87 -7.50
CA ALA A 19 25.67 -34.21 -6.30
C ALA A 19 26.16 -32.76 -6.20
N SER A 20 25.25 -31.85 -5.83
CA SER A 20 25.59 -30.69 -5.00
C SER A 20 24.60 -30.65 -3.84
N ASP A 21 25.15 -30.64 -2.64
CA ASP A 21 24.42 -30.40 -1.40
C ASP A 21 23.86 -28.96 -1.39
N GLY A 22 22.76 -28.74 -0.67
CA GLY A 22 22.02 -27.46 -0.68
C GLY A 22 20.56 -27.67 -0.33
N GLY A 23 20.22 -27.48 0.95
CA GLY A 23 18.91 -27.81 1.51
C GLY A 23 17.74 -27.00 0.94
N GLU A 24 16.61 -27.69 0.84
CA GLU A 24 15.29 -27.12 0.61
C GLU A 24 14.88 -26.28 1.84
N SER A 25 14.75 -24.97 1.64
CA SER A 25 14.07 -24.08 2.58
C SER A 25 13.02 -23.29 1.82
N ASP A 26 11.77 -23.75 1.93
CA ASP A 26 10.60 -22.97 1.56
C ASP A 26 10.58 -21.68 2.41
N GLU A 27 11.09 -20.57 1.88
CA GLU A 27 10.81 -19.26 2.45
C GLU A 27 9.35 -18.90 2.15
N GLU A 28 8.51 -19.42 3.05
CA GLU A 28 7.19 -18.95 3.45
C GLU A 28 6.99 -17.47 3.07
N ILE A 29 6.32 -17.24 1.93
CA ILE A 29 5.77 -15.94 1.59
C ILE A 29 4.73 -15.65 2.67
N SER A 30 5.14 -14.92 3.72
CA SER A 30 4.26 -14.56 4.82
C SER A 30 2.96 -13.97 4.26
N GLU A 31 1.87 -14.72 4.39
CA GLU A 31 0.58 -14.31 3.87
C GLU A 31 0.20 -13.01 4.58
N LYS A 32 0.27 -11.88 3.86
CA LYS A 32 -0.39 -10.63 4.27
C LYS A 32 -1.77 -11.02 4.77
N PRO A 33 -2.18 -10.67 6.00
CA PRO A 33 -3.26 -11.35 6.70
C PRO A 33 -4.53 -11.36 5.86
N ILE A 34 -4.74 -12.48 5.16
CA ILE A 34 -5.96 -12.74 4.41
C ILE A 34 -7.04 -12.75 5.47
N LEU A 35 -8.09 -11.95 5.27
CA LEU A 35 -9.24 -11.89 6.16
C LEU A 35 -9.93 -13.26 6.12
N LYS A 36 -9.46 -14.19 6.96
CA LYS A 36 -10.01 -15.53 7.08
C LYS A 36 -11.46 -15.36 7.56
N ASN A 37 -12.39 -15.89 6.76
CA ASN A 37 -13.85 -15.73 6.85
C ASN A 37 -14.46 -14.52 6.12
N ALA A 38 -14.21 -14.42 4.81
CA ALA A 38 -15.13 -13.77 3.87
C ALA A 38 -15.42 -14.70 2.68
N ALA A 39 -16.30 -15.68 2.90
CA ALA A 39 -16.98 -16.33 1.78
C ALA A 39 -17.76 -15.27 0.99
N GLU A 40 -17.88 -15.43 -0.32
CA GLU A 40 -18.44 -14.46 -1.28
C GLU A 40 -19.70 -13.76 -0.76
N SER A 41 -19.50 -12.59 -0.15
CA SER A 41 -20.51 -11.75 0.45
C SER A 41 -20.47 -10.42 -0.27
N GLU A 42 -21.60 -10.02 -0.86
CA GLU A 42 -21.83 -8.73 -1.50
C GLU A 42 -21.02 -7.62 -0.82
N VAL A 43 -20.15 -6.94 -1.58
CA VAL A 43 -19.26 -5.97 -0.96
C VAL A 43 -20.04 -4.69 -0.64
N LYS A 44 -20.57 -4.66 0.59
CA LYS A 44 -21.37 -3.55 1.09
C LYS A 44 -20.50 -2.33 1.33
N ASP A 45 -20.94 -1.21 0.77
CA ASP A 45 -20.36 0.10 1.03
C ASP A 45 -20.41 0.38 2.55
N GLY A 46 -19.33 0.92 3.11
CA GLY A 46 -19.22 1.05 4.57
C GLY A 46 -18.06 1.90 5.06
N HIS A 47 -18.22 2.46 6.26
CA HIS A 47 -17.15 3.13 6.99
C HIS A 47 -16.41 2.11 7.86
N ILE A 48 -15.13 1.90 7.58
CA ILE A 48 -14.29 0.89 8.22
C ILE A 48 -13.30 1.59 9.15
N ILE A 49 -13.22 1.12 10.40
CA ILE A 49 -12.22 1.55 11.38
C ILE A 49 -11.46 0.31 11.85
N LEU A 50 -10.19 0.22 11.47
CA LEU A 50 -9.24 -0.74 12.04
C LEU A 50 -8.65 -0.15 13.33
N ARG A 51 -8.34 -1.01 14.30
CA ARG A 51 -7.85 -0.61 15.63
C ARG A 51 -6.52 -1.27 15.97
N TYR A 52 -5.77 -0.65 16.87
CA TYR A 52 -4.65 -1.26 17.58
C TYR A 52 -5.13 -2.24 18.65
N GLU A 53 -4.22 -3.03 19.23
CA GLU A 53 -4.53 -3.99 20.31
C GLU A 53 -5.09 -3.30 21.56
N ASN A 54 -4.63 -2.07 21.84
CA ASN A 54 -5.15 -1.20 22.89
C ASN A 54 -6.55 -0.61 22.60
N GLY A 55 -7.13 -0.90 21.42
CA GLY A 55 -8.43 -0.40 20.97
C GLY A 55 -8.45 0.99 20.34
N SER A 56 -7.32 1.73 20.30
CA SER A 56 -7.24 3.04 19.63
C SER A 56 -7.39 2.91 18.11
N PRO A 57 -7.89 3.93 17.40
CA PRO A 57 -7.99 3.90 15.94
C PRO A 57 -6.60 3.75 15.30
N LYS A 58 -6.48 2.87 14.31
CA LYS A 58 -5.27 2.66 13.51
C LYS A 58 -5.44 3.20 12.10
N GLU A 59 -6.55 2.85 11.46
CA GLU A 59 -6.84 3.21 10.07
C GLU A 59 -8.36 3.41 9.92
N GLU A 60 -8.79 4.47 9.24
CA GLU A 60 -10.20 4.78 8.99
C GLU A 60 -10.37 5.10 7.50
N PHE A 61 -11.30 4.41 6.85
CA PHE A 61 -11.58 4.61 5.44
C PHE A 61 -13.02 4.28 5.05
N LEU A 62 -13.43 4.81 3.91
CA LEU A 62 -14.67 4.44 3.25
C LEU A 62 -14.39 3.35 2.21
N LEU A 63 -15.13 2.25 2.31
CA LEU A 63 -15.18 1.18 1.32
C LEU A 63 -16.39 1.40 0.42
N VAL A 64 -16.21 1.41 -0.90
CA VAL A 64 -17.28 1.47 -1.89
C VAL A 64 -17.02 0.42 -2.96
N LYS A 65 -17.97 -0.49 -3.21
CA LYS A 65 -17.85 -1.62 -4.14
C LYS A 65 -16.57 -2.45 -3.96
N GLY A 66 -16.12 -2.56 -2.71
CA GLY A 66 -14.91 -3.31 -2.33
C GLY A 66 -13.57 -2.62 -2.54
N LYS A 67 -13.58 -1.31 -2.83
CA LYS A 67 -12.36 -0.50 -2.94
C LYS A 67 -12.40 0.69 -2.00
N LYS A 68 -11.24 1.15 -1.53
CA LYS A 68 -11.10 2.36 -0.71
C LYS A 68 -11.42 3.59 -1.57
N ASN A 69 -12.44 4.34 -1.17
CA ASN A 69 -13.07 5.40 -1.96
C ASN A 69 -13.62 6.51 -1.05
N GLY A 70 -12.97 7.67 -1.02
CA GLY A 70 -13.33 8.82 -0.17
C GLY A 70 -12.25 9.18 0.85
N SER A 71 -12.66 9.61 2.04
CA SER A 71 -11.73 9.97 3.12
C SER A 71 -10.92 8.77 3.61
N PHE A 72 -9.64 8.99 3.88
CA PHE A 72 -8.74 8.01 4.48
C PHE A 72 -7.86 8.66 5.55
N LYS A 73 -7.69 7.99 6.70
CA LYS A 73 -6.84 8.43 7.81
C LYS A 73 -6.07 7.26 8.42
N VAL A 74 -4.89 7.55 8.96
CA VAL A 74 -4.07 6.64 9.78
C VAL A 74 -3.63 7.41 11.01
N TRP A 75 -3.60 6.74 12.17
CA TRP A 75 -3.07 7.30 13.41
C TRP A 75 -1.88 6.46 13.88
N TYR A 76 -1.07 7.06 14.74
CA TYR A 76 -0.15 6.36 15.62
C TYR A 76 -0.91 5.75 16.81
N GLU A 77 -0.27 4.81 17.51
CA GLU A 77 -0.91 4.04 18.58
C GLU A 77 -1.33 4.91 19.79
N ASP A 78 -0.65 6.03 19.99
CA ASP A 78 -0.95 7.09 20.96
C ASP A 78 -2.15 7.98 20.58
N GLY A 79 -2.74 7.76 19.39
CA GLY A 79 -3.88 8.51 18.87
C GLY A 79 -3.52 9.77 18.08
N GLN A 80 -2.24 10.10 17.88
CA GLN A 80 -1.84 11.20 17.01
C GLN A 80 -2.06 10.85 15.53
N LEU A 81 -2.54 11.81 14.72
CA LEU A 81 -2.78 11.57 13.30
C LEU A 81 -1.45 11.39 12.56
N ALA A 82 -1.28 10.25 11.88
CA ALA A 82 -0.07 9.92 11.13
C ALA A 82 -0.19 10.29 9.64
N LYS A 83 -1.34 9.99 9.02
CA LYS A 83 -1.62 10.26 7.60
C LYS A 83 -3.07 10.63 7.40
N GLN A 84 -3.35 11.48 6.42
CA GLN A 84 -4.70 11.76 5.94
C GLN A 84 -4.67 12.08 4.46
N GLY A 85 -5.68 11.61 3.74
CA GLY A 85 -5.92 12.05 2.37
C GLY A 85 -7.26 11.58 1.84
N LYS A 86 -7.35 11.57 0.51
CA LYS A 86 -8.47 10.99 -0.24
C LYS A 86 -7.98 9.83 -1.10
N MET A 87 -8.80 8.79 -1.20
CA MET A 87 -8.57 7.67 -2.09
C MET A 87 -9.69 7.56 -3.13
N VAL A 88 -9.34 7.10 -4.33
CA VAL A 88 -10.27 6.67 -5.38
C VAL A 88 -9.78 5.34 -5.93
N ASP A 89 -10.62 4.31 -5.85
CA ASP A 89 -10.33 2.95 -6.31
C ASP A 89 -8.95 2.43 -5.82
N ASP A 90 -8.75 2.42 -4.50
CA ASP A 90 -7.54 1.95 -3.81
C ASP A 90 -6.25 2.73 -4.10
N ARG A 91 -6.34 3.88 -4.77
CA ARG A 91 -5.21 4.79 -5.03
C ARG A 91 -5.44 6.15 -4.37
N TRP A 92 -4.37 6.84 -4.00
CA TRP A 92 -4.47 8.23 -3.54
C TRP A 92 -4.91 9.14 -4.68
N ASP A 93 -5.91 9.99 -4.43
CA ASP A 93 -6.40 10.96 -5.41
C ASP A 93 -6.96 12.20 -4.70
N GLY A 94 -6.35 13.35 -4.94
CA GLY A 94 -6.55 14.60 -4.21
C GLY A 94 -5.51 14.86 -3.11
N GLN A 95 -5.88 15.72 -2.16
CA GLN A 95 -5.00 16.22 -1.10
C GLN A 95 -4.49 15.09 -0.19
N TYR A 96 -3.21 15.17 0.18
CA TYR A 96 -2.53 14.24 1.09
C TYR A 96 -1.64 14.99 2.09
N GLN A 97 -1.62 14.51 3.33
CA GLN A 97 -0.81 15.02 4.43
C GLN A 97 -0.25 13.85 5.25
N GLU A 98 0.97 14.01 5.74
CA GLU A 98 1.64 13.03 6.61
C GLU A 98 2.41 13.77 7.70
N TRP A 99 2.26 13.31 8.93
CA TRP A 99 2.88 13.85 10.14
C TRP A 99 3.92 12.87 10.69
N ARG A 100 4.60 13.26 11.76
CA ARG A 100 5.52 12.43 12.56
C ARG A 100 4.86 12.07 13.91
N PRO A 101 5.42 11.12 14.68
CA PRO A 101 4.93 10.78 16.02
C PRO A 101 5.03 11.91 17.06
N ASP A 102 5.69 13.02 16.75
CA ASP A 102 5.72 14.23 17.59
C ASP A 102 4.65 15.28 17.17
N GLY A 103 3.76 14.91 16.25
CA GLY A 103 2.72 15.78 15.69
C GLY A 103 3.24 16.80 14.65
N THR A 104 4.56 16.87 14.38
CA THR A 104 5.09 17.77 13.36
C THR A 104 4.68 17.31 11.96
N GLN A 105 4.24 18.24 11.12
CA GLN A 105 3.98 17.96 9.70
C GLN A 105 5.28 17.45 9.05
N LYS A 106 5.22 16.34 8.34
CA LYS A 106 6.35 15.77 7.59
C LYS A 106 6.31 16.26 6.14
N LEU A 107 5.15 16.15 5.51
CA LEU A 107 4.91 16.63 4.15
C LEU A 107 3.41 16.84 3.87
N LYS A 108 3.12 17.62 2.82
CA LYS A 108 1.78 17.76 2.24
C LYS A 108 1.87 18.00 0.73
N GLY A 109 0.85 17.56 0.01
CA GLY A 109 0.77 17.73 -1.45
C GLY A 109 -0.54 17.17 -1.99
N SER A 110 -0.56 16.81 -3.27
CA SER A 110 -1.68 16.11 -3.89
C SER A 110 -1.21 14.92 -4.72
N TYR A 111 -2.09 13.93 -4.83
CA TYR A 111 -1.98 12.83 -5.77
C TYR A 111 -3.03 12.96 -6.87
N VAL A 112 -2.72 12.46 -8.05
CA VAL A 112 -3.66 12.23 -9.16
C VAL A 112 -3.45 10.79 -9.63
N ASN A 113 -4.50 9.97 -9.62
CA ASN A 113 -4.45 8.54 -9.97
C ASN A 113 -3.33 7.73 -9.26
N GLY A 114 -2.98 8.09 -8.03
CA GLY A 114 -1.91 7.49 -7.24
C GLY A 114 -0.49 8.03 -7.49
N MET A 115 -0.32 9.02 -8.36
CA MET A 115 0.97 9.67 -8.66
C MET A 115 1.04 11.05 -8.02
N GLN A 116 2.21 11.46 -7.51
CA GLN A 116 2.38 12.80 -6.93
C GLN A 116 2.21 13.86 -8.04
N ASP A 117 1.41 14.89 -7.78
CA ASP A 117 1.12 15.93 -8.76
C ASP A 117 1.01 17.32 -8.09
N GLY A 118 1.48 18.35 -8.79
CA GLY A 118 1.54 19.72 -8.30
C GLY A 118 2.65 19.96 -7.27
N GLU A 119 2.49 21.01 -6.48
CA GLU A 119 3.52 21.44 -5.52
C GLU A 119 3.47 20.63 -4.20
N TRP A 120 4.60 20.01 -3.87
CA TRP A 120 4.80 19.24 -2.65
C TRP A 120 5.66 20.00 -1.64
N ASN A 121 5.12 20.18 -0.45
CA ASN A 121 5.74 20.92 0.64
C ASN A 121 6.30 19.92 1.66
N PHE A 122 7.60 20.01 1.94
CA PHE A 122 8.31 19.16 2.90
C PHE A 122 8.78 19.99 4.09
N TYR A 123 8.96 19.32 5.23
CA TYR A 123 9.35 19.97 6.48
C TYR A 123 10.52 19.23 7.12
N SER A 124 11.43 19.95 7.77
CA SER A 124 12.52 19.36 8.56
C SER A 124 11.99 18.65 9.82
N LYS A 125 12.85 17.97 10.59
CA LYS A 125 12.44 17.35 11.86
C LYS A 125 12.02 18.40 12.90
N GLU A 126 12.56 19.60 12.80
CA GLU A 126 12.26 20.77 13.63
C GLU A 126 11.02 21.52 13.13
N GLY A 127 10.27 20.97 12.16
CA GLY A 127 9.06 21.57 11.60
C GLY A 127 9.28 22.73 10.63
N LYS A 128 10.53 23.08 10.29
CA LYS A 128 10.83 24.16 9.35
C LYS A 128 10.47 23.75 7.92
N ALA A 129 9.71 24.57 7.20
CA ALA A 129 9.45 24.36 5.77
C ALA A 129 10.75 24.35 4.96
N LEU A 130 10.89 23.34 4.10
CA LEU A 130 11.93 23.22 3.09
C LEU A 130 11.44 23.85 1.76
N PRO A 131 12.32 24.11 0.79
CA PRO A 131 11.89 24.49 -0.55
C PRO A 131 10.88 23.46 -1.10
N PRO A 132 9.76 23.90 -1.69
CA PRO A 132 8.80 22.98 -2.26
C PRO A 132 9.35 22.34 -3.54
N VAL A 133 8.92 21.11 -3.79
CA VAL A 133 9.28 20.35 -5.00
C VAL A 133 8.04 20.27 -5.89
N LEU A 134 8.18 20.56 -7.17
CA LEU A 134 7.10 20.36 -8.15
C LEU A 134 7.14 18.91 -8.64
N PHE A 135 6.01 18.22 -8.62
CA PHE A 135 5.85 16.92 -9.24
C PHE A 135 4.84 16.98 -10.39
N GLU A 136 5.16 16.31 -11.48
CA GLU A 136 4.22 16.04 -12.58
C GLU A 136 4.19 14.52 -12.82
N MET A 137 3.01 13.90 -12.67
CA MET A 137 2.84 12.44 -12.87
C MET A 137 3.87 11.59 -12.09
N GLY A 138 4.18 11.99 -10.85
CA GLY A 138 5.11 11.30 -9.96
C GLY A 138 6.60 11.57 -10.23
N LYS A 139 6.96 12.44 -11.18
CA LYS A 139 8.34 12.85 -11.46
C LYS A 139 8.60 14.23 -10.89
N GLU A 140 9.72 14.40 -10.20
CA GLU A 140 10.21 15.72 -9.80
C GLU A 140 10.55 16.54 -11.05
N VAL A 141 9.98 17.73 -11.14
CA VAL A 141 10.25 18.73 -12.16
C VAL A 141 11.13 19.81 -11.54
N THR A 142 12.43 19.73 -11.81
CA THR A 142 13.34 20.85 -11.52
C THR A 142 12.79 22.09 -12.23
N ARG A 143 12.46 23.13 -11.47
CA ARG A 143 12.18 24.45 -12.06
C ARG A 143 13.48 24.97 -12.67
N GLU A 144 13.71 24.70 -13.95
CA GLU A 144 14.60 25.55 -14.74
C GLU A 144 14.02 26.97 -14.62
N LEU A 145 14.76 27.85 -13.93
CA LEU A 145 14.47 29.27 -13.99
C LEU A 145 14.56 29.64 -15.48
N PRO A 146 13.56 30.31 -16.07
CA PRO A 146 13.67 30.75 -17.45
C PRO A 146 14.94 31.58 -17.57
N ASP A 147 15.77 31.28 -18.57
CA ASP A 147 17.02 32.02 -18.79
C ASP A 147 16.69 33.51 -18.89
N LEU A 148 17.09 34.26 -17.87
CA LEU A 148 16.74 35.66 -17.75
C LEU A 148 17.60 36.56 -18.65
N GLY A 149 18.63 36.00 -19.32
CA GLY A 149 19.33 36.66 -20.43
C GLY A 149 19.95 38.01 -20.09
N PHE A 150 20.38 38.21 -18.84
CA PHE A 150 21.00 39.45 -18.32
C PHE A 150 22.53 39.35 -18.29
#